data_AF-A0A067BRX0-F1
#
_entry.id   AF-A0A067BRX0-F1
#
_cell.length_a   1.000
_cell.length_b   1.000
_cell.length_c   1.000
_cell.angle_alpha   90.00
_cell.angle_beta   90.00
_cell.angle_gamma   90.00
#
_symmetry.space_group_name_H-M   'P 1'
#
loop_
_entity.id
_entity.type
_entity.pdbx_description
1 polymer ?
#
loop_
_entity_poly.entity_id
_entity_poly.type
_entity_poly.pdbx_seq_one_letter_code
_entity_poly.pdbx_strand_id
1 'polypeptide(L)'
;MAEWHLSFSATPATMEFGSALRVLDGYMEAIAPTLTQLDGVAQTLTPLKFEAANAFLNEIAAGAGMELDQVRYAVCLFAVYPLALLFQLLPTATLKHLYSLGVGVSLAQFVFGSQWVHSFLMSFLTYLLVWLAPAKFAPSIVFLFNMTYMSLAHLYRIYVDYMGWSLDFTGPQMLLVIKLTAFAYNYYDGVVDVKRLNTPTDNKGLARVYASRKALSVAKMPSFLEFFAYVYCFTTFLAGPAFELREYLDVVNGAKRLGPGRFLATISKFVVGVTFMGLMVAFGGAYPITMLYSDEIAALPLLERLLKLYICLFFVKAKYYGAWKISEGATVLCGFGFEGFAADGASKGWNGVSNMDVLGFELAPSIREGSRAWNKGTQAWLERYVYSRTGNSLMATYFVSAFWHGFYPGYYIFFMSIPLPTAVNRVAFKRIRPYFLEADGSFGAKKRVYDVIGTICTIFTLHYLVIPFQALSWEHSLAALTHMKFSGHIIMAVLYVVFSLVPMRKLKTKEQ
;
A
#
# COMPACT_ATOMS: atom_id res chain seq x y z
N MET A 1 1.01 -32.12 6.43
CA MET A 1 1.61 -32.70 5.21
C MET A 1 0.51 -32.87 4.20
N ALA A 2 0.40 -31.95 3.24
CA ALA A 2 -0.56 -32.04 2.15
C ALA A 2 0.21 -32.57 0.92
N GLU A 3 -0.24 -33.68 0.36
CA GLU A 3 0.32 -34.27 -0.85
C GLU A 3 -0.05 -33.39 -2.06
N TRP A 4 0.97 -32.80 -2.69
CA TRP A 4 0.83 -32.02 -3.92
C TRP A 4 0.63 -32.94 -5.13
N HIS A 5 -0.61 -33.31 -5.44
CA HIS A 5 -0.95 -33.96 -6.71
C HIS A 5 -1.41 -32.93 -7.75
N LEU A 6 -0.45 -32.26 -8.38
CA LEU A 6 -0.69 -31.51 -9.62
C LEU A 6 -0.39 -32.43 -10.82
N SER A 7 -1.44 -32.92 -11.49
CA SER A 7 -1.29 -33.68 -12.74
C SER A 7 -0.98 -32.73 -13.91
N PHE A 8 0.29 -32.44 -14.14
CA PHE A 8 0.75 -31.80 -15.38
C PHE A 8 1.24 -32.87 -16.37
N SER A 9 0.84 -32.76 -17.64
CA SER A 9 1.43 -33.56 -18.72
C SER A 9 2.94 -33.28 -18.79
N ALA A 10 3.75 -34.34 -18.72
CA ALA A 10 5.20 -34.28 -18.61
C ALA A 10 5.84 -33.55 -19.79
N THR A 11 6.19 -32.28 -19.57
CA THR A 11 7.10 -31.51 -20.43
C THR A 11 8.45 -31.36 -19.72
N PRO A 12 9.57 -31.13 -20.44
CA PRO A 12 10.89 -30.95 -19.81
C PRO A 12 10.90 -29.86 -18.72
N ALA A 13 10.14 -28.77 -18.92
CA ALA A 13 9.95 -27.71 -17.93
C ALA A 13 9.27 -28.19 -16.64
N THR A 14 8.31 -29.12 -16.73
CA THR A 14 7.65 -29.71 -15.54
C THR A 14 8.57 -30.65 -14.77
N MET A 15 9.54 -31.31 -15.43
CA MET A 15 10.56 -32.12 -14.77
C MET A 15 11.58 -31.25 -14.03
N GLU A 16 12.04 -30.16 -14.63
CA GLU A 16 12.94 -29.19 -13.96
C GLU A 16 12.24 -28.53 -12.76
N PHE A 17 10.97 -28.15 -12.89
CA PHE A 17 10.20 -27.57 -11.79
C PHE A 17 9.98 -28.58 -10.64
N GLY A 18 9.68 -29.83 -10.96
CA GLY A 18 9.59 -30.92 -9.98
C GLY A 18 10.92 -31.19 -9.27
N SER A 19 12.05 -31.03 -9.96
CA SER A 19 13.38 -31.15 -9.34
C SER A 19 13.70 -29.99 -8.40
N ALA A 20 13.34 -28.76 -8.78
CA ALA A 20 13.54 -27.57 -7.94
C ALA A 20 12.66 -27.60 -6.68
N LEU A 21 11.41 -28.06 -6.79
CA LEU A 21 10.51 -28.23 -5.65
C LEU A 21 11.06 -29.27 -4.66
N ARG A 22 11.58 -30.41 -5.14
CA ARG A 22 12.21 -31.42 -4.26
C ARG A 22 13.42 -30.87 -3.51
N VAL A 23 14.22 -30.01 -4.16
CA VAL A 23 15.35 -29.35 -3.51
C VAL A 23 14.86 -28.40 -2.42
N LEU A 24 13.81 -27.61 -2.69
CA LEU A 24 13.19 -26.74 -1.70
C LEU A 24 12.59 -27.52 -0.54
N ASP A 25 11.89 -28.63 -0.81
CA ASP A 25 11.34 -29.52 0.22
C ASP A 25 12.45 -30.04 1.13
N GLY A 26 13.58 -30.50 0.56
CA GLY A 26 14.74 -30.93 1.35
C GLY A 26 15.30 -29.82 2.25
N TYR A 27 15.38 -28.58 1.77
CA TYR A 27 15.78 -27.45 2.62
C TYR A 27 14.74 -27.15 3.71
N MET A 28 13.46 -27.21 3.39
CA MET A 28 12.37 -26.93 4.32
C MET A 28 12.28 -27.99 5.41
N GLU A 29 12.42 -29.26 5.07
CA GLU A 29 12.53 -30.37 6.03
C GLU A 29 13.73 -30.18 6.97
N ALA A 30 14.88 -29.74 6.43
CA ALA A 30 16.08 -29.50 7.23
C ALA A 30 15.92 -28.36 8.25
N ILE A 31 15.19 -27.29 7.90
CA ILE A 31 15.01 -26.13 8.79
C ILE A 31 13.77 -26.21 9.68
N ALA A 32 12.76 -27.02 9.32
CA ALA A 32 11.50 -27.11 10.05
C ALA A 32 11.66 -27.39 11.56
N PRO A 33 12.56 -28.28 12.03
CA PRO A 33 12.79 -28.48 13.45
C PRO A 33 13.27 -27.20 14.15
N THR A 34 14.17 -26.45 13.52
CA THR A 34 14.67 -25.18 14.04
C THR A 34 13.57 -24.12 14.09
N LEU A 35 12.72 -24.04 13.05
CA LEU A 35 11.58 -23.11 13.03
C LEU A 35 10.60 -23.44 14.16
N THR A 36 10.30 -24.71 14.40
CA THR A 36 9.43 -25.15 15.52
C THR A 36 10.02 -24.78 16.88
N GLN A 37 11.33 -24.98 17.07
CA GLN A 37 12.01 -24.57 18.31
C GLN A 37 11.97 -23.05 18.51
N LEU A 38 12.23 -22.28 17.45
CA LEU A 38 12.17 -20.82 17.49
C LEU A 38 10.77 -20.31 17.76
N ASP A 39 9.72 -20.96 17.24
CA ASP A 39 8.34 -20.62 17.57
C ASP A 39 8.04 -20.88 19.06
N GLY A 40 8.47 -22.01 19.61
CA GLY A 40 8.34 -22.28 21.05
C GLY A 40 9.04 -21.22 21.92
N VAL A 41 10.24 -20.78 21.52
CA VAL A 41 10.95 -19.67 22.16
C VAL A 41 10.17 -18.36 22.03
N ALA A 42 9.67 -18.03 20.84
CA ALA A 42 8.89 -16.82 20.60
C ALA A 42 7.61 -16.80 21.45
N GLN A 43 6.87 -17.90 21.49
CA GLN A 43 5.68 -18.05 22.33
C GLN A 43 5.98 -17.86 23.82
N THR A 44 7.17 -18.28 24.28
CA THR A 44 7.61 -18.10 25.68
C THR A 44 8.00 -16.66 25.97
N LEU A 45 8.69 -15.99 25.03
CA LEU A 45 9.11 -14.60 25.15
C LEU A 45 7.97 -13.58 24.97
N THR A 46 6.82 -14.02 24.47
CA THR A 46 5.63 -13.18 24.30
C THR A 46 4.50 -13.59 25.27
N PRO A 47 4.45 -13.00 26.49
CA PRO A 47 3.59 -13.51 27.57
C PRO A 47 2.12 -13.08 27.48
N LEU A 48 1.76 -12.07 26.68
CA LEU A 48 0.36 -11.61 26.62
C LEU A 48 -0.47 -12.59 25.76
N LYS A 49 -1.19 -13.51 26.42
CA LYS A 49 -2.01 -14.53 25.75
C LYS A 49 -3.45 -14.09 25.48
N PHE A 50 -3.96 -13.09 26.22
CA PHE A 50 -5.32 -12.57 26.07
C PHE A 50 -6.41 -13.65 26.11
N GLU A 51 -6.26 -14.69 26.93
CA GLU A 51 -7.12 -15.89 26.93
C GLU A 51 -8.61 -15.56 27.05
N ALA A 52 -8.99 -14.72 28.02
CA ALA A 52 -10.39 -14.34 28.22
C ALA A 52 -10.98 -13.57 27.03
N ALA A 53 -10.24 -12.62 26.47
CA ALA A 53 -10.68 -11.87 25.28
C ALA A 53 -10.79 -12.79 24.06
N ASN A 54 -9.85 -13.73 23.91
CA ASN A 54 -9.87 -14.71 22.84
C ASN A 54 -11.04 -15.68 22.95
N ALA A 55 -11.36 -16.16 24.15
CA ALA A 55 -12.52 -17.01 24.38
C ALA A 55 -13.82 -16.29 23.98
N PHE A 56 -14.00 -15.05 24.44
CA PHE A 56 -15.16 -14.23 24.09
C PHE A 56 -15.27 -13.95 22.59
N LEU A 57 -14.17 -13.57 21.93
CA LEU A 57 -14.20 -13.31 20.49
C LEU A 57 -14.39 -14.58 19.66
N ASN A 58 -14.00 -15.75 20.16
CA ASN A 58 -14.21 -17.02 19.48
C ASN A 58 -15.69 -17.38 19.37
N GLU A 59 -16.50 -17.04 20.39
CA GLU A 59 -17.95 -17.20 20.34
C GLU A 59 -18.58 -16.28 19.26
N ILE A 60 -18.11 -15.03 19.17
CA ILE A 60 -18.55 -14.08 18.14
C ILE A 60 -18.14 -14.56 16.75
N ALA A 61 -16.89 -15.03 16.60
CA ALA A 61 -16.35 -15.51 15.33
C ALA A 61 -17.16 -16.72 14.81
N ALA A 62 -17.42 -17.70 15.68
CA ALA A 62 -18.25 -18.86 15.35
C ALA A 62 -19.67 -18.46 14.95
N GLY A 63 -20.30 -17.52 15.68
CA GLY A 63 -21.64 -17.01 15.35
C GLY A 63 -21.71 -16.23 14.04
N ALA A 64 -20.62 -15.58 13.64
CA ALA A 64 -20.52 -14.81 12.39
C ALA A 64 -20.00 -15.61 11.19
N GLY A 65 -19.58 -16.87 11.39
CA GLY A 65 -18.91 -17.66 10.33
C GLY A 65 -17.60 -17.04 9.87
N MET A 66 -16.88 -16.39 10.79
CA MET A 66 -15.59 -15.71 10.52
C MET A 66 -14.46 -16.39 11.27
N GLU A 67 -13.25 -16.25 10.75
CA GLU A 67 -12.04 -16.69 11.46
C GLU A 67 -11.69 -15.72 12.61
N LEU A 68 -11.14 -16.25 13.70
CA LEU A 68 -10.85 -15.48 14.92
C LEU A 68 -9.84 -14.35 14.68
N ASP A 69 -8.87 -14.55 13.80
CA ASP A 69 -7.87 -13.54 13.41
C ASP A 69 -8.52 -12.30 12.76
N GLN A 70 -9.52 -12.51 11.91
CA GLN A 70 -10.28 -11.44 11.25
C GLN A 70 -11.11 -10.64 12.26
N VAL A 71 -11.74 -11.32 13.22
CA VAL A 71 -12.51 -10.66 14.29
C VAL A 71 -11.59 -9.86 15.20
N ARG A 72 -10.43 -10.41 15.61
CA ARG A 72 -9.42 -9.68 16.39
C ARG A 72 -8.96 -8.42 15.65
N TYR A 73 -8.65 -8.55 14.36
CA TYR A 73 -8.22 -7.42 13.55
C TYR A 73 -9.29 -6.32 13.49
N ALA A 74 -10.55 -6.70 13.23
CA ALA A 74 -11.68 -5.77 13.20
C ALA A 74 -11.88 -5.07 14.55
N VAL A 75 -11.84 -5.81 15.66
CA VAL A 75 -11.95 -5.24 17.01
C VAL A 75 -10.85 -4.21 17.27
N CYS A 76 -9.60 -4.54 16.94
CA CYS A 76 -8.48 -3.61 17.09
C CYS A 76 -8.65 -2.35 16.23
N LEU A 77 -9.11 -2.52 14.99
CA LEU A 77 -9.33 -1.42 14.05
C LEU A 77 -10.32 -0.37 14.59
N PHE A 78 -11.30 -0.77 15.41
CA PHE A 78 -12.20 0.16 16.10
C PHE A 78 -11.67 0.60 17.47
N ALA A 79 -11.02 -0.29 18.22
CA ALA A 79 -10.48 0.01 19.55
C ALA A 79 -9.43 1.13 19.54
N VAL A 80 -8.75 1.37 18.42
CA VAL A 80 -7.79 2.49 18.31
C VAL A 80 -8.42 3.87 18.49
N TYR A 81 -9.74 4.05 18.35
CA TYR A 81 -10.42 5.33 18.57
C TYR A 81 -10.48 5.74 20.05
N PRO A 82 -11.05 4.94 20.98
CA PRO A 82 -10.98 5.26 22.40
C PRO A 82 -9.53 5.33 22.91
N LEU A 83 -8.64 4.48 22.40
CA LEU A 83 -7.21 4.55 22.71
C LEU A 83 -6.57 5.87 22.24
N ALA A 84 -6.97 6.40 21.07
CA ALA A 84 -6.53 7.70 20.57
C ALA A 84 -7.05 8.89 21.41
N LEU A 85 -8.21 8.76 22.08
CA LEU A 85 -8.66 9.75 23.06
C LEU A 85 -7.76 9.73 24.29
N LEU A 86 -7.45 8.55 24.83
CA LEU A 86 -6.53 8.41 25.98
C LEU A 86 -5.14 8.95 25.66
N PHE A 87 -4.61 8.67 24.47
CA PHE A 87 -3.33 9.19 24.00
C PHE A 87 -3.24 10.73 24.04
N GLN A 88 -4.34 11.43 23.76
CA GLN A 88 -4.37 12.89 23.79
C GLN A 88 -4.31 13.46 25.21
N LEU A 89 -4.83 12.72 26.19
CA LEU A 89 -4.83 13.13 27.60
C LEU A 89 -3.45 12.99 28.24
N LEU A 90 -2.51 12.29 27.60
CA LEU A 90 -1.16 12.10 28.12
C LEU A 90 -0.39 13.44 28.12
N PRO A 91 0.12 13.89 29.27
CA PRO A 91 0.66 15.23 29.42
C PRO A 91 2.08 15.40 28.85
N THR A 92 2.85 14.33 28.69
CA THR A 92 4.26 14.39 28.29
C THR A 92 4.55 13.54 27.06
N ALA A 93 5.58 13.94 26.30
CA ALA A 93 6.06 13.19 25.13
C ALA A 93 6.50 11.77 25.50
N THR A 94 7.21 11.59 26.62
CA THR A 94 7.64 10.28 27.11
C THR A 94 6.45 9.35 27.35
N LEU A 95 5.39 9.84 28.01
CA LEU A 95 4.18 9.04 28.23
C LEU A 95 3.50 8.67 26.91
N LYS A 96 3.44 9.60 25.96
CA LYS A 96 2.93 9.32 24.61
C LYS A 96 3.76 8.27 23.87
N HIS A 97 5.08 8.32 23.95
CA HIS A 97 5.94 7.28 23.35
C HIS A 97 5.73 5.92 24.00
N LEU A 98 5.74 5.85 25.34
CA LEU A 98 5.49 4.62 26.09
C LEU A 98 4.11 4.04 25.78
N TYR A 99 3.09 4.89 25.72
CA TYR A 99 1.74 4.47 25.37
C TYR A 99 1.66 3.95 23.94
N SER A 100 2.22 4.69 22.98
CA SER A 100 2.24 4.30 21.57
C SER A 100 2.90 2.94 21.39
N LEU A 101 4.07 2.73 22.01
CA LEU A 101 4.80 1.47 21.99
C LEU A 101 4.03 0.35 22.69
N GLY A 102 3.61 0.55 23.94
CA GLY A 102 2.96 -0.47 24.75
C GLY A 102 1.64 -0.94 24.15
N VAL A 103 0.79 -0.01 23.75
CA VAL A 103 -0.47 -0.33 23.07
C VAL A 103 -0.22 -0.97 21.72
N GLY A 104 0.72 -0.44 20.92
CA GLY A 104 1.05 -1.01 19.61
C GLY A 104 1.54 -2.46 19.69
N VAL A 105 2.44 -2.76 20.62
CA VAL A 105 2.92 -4.14 20.87
C VAL A 105 1.79 -5.02 21.39
N SER A 106 0.91 -4.49 22.24
CA SER A 106 -0.26 -5.24 22.74
C SER A 106 -1.22 -5.61 21.61
N LEU A 107 -1.48 -4.69 20.68
CA LEU A 107 -2.29 -4.97 19.48
C LEU A 107 -1.58 -5.97 18.56
N ALA A 108 -0.26 -5.84 18.38
CA ALA A 108 0.52 -6.78 17.58
C ALA A 108 0.44 -8.21 18.14
N GLN A 109 0.60 -8.35 19.45
CA GLN A 109 0.49 -9.62 20.16
C GLN A 109 -0.92 -10.19 20.11
N PHE A 110 -1.93 -9.34 20.28
CA PHE A 110 -3.34 -9.78 20.26
C PHE A 110 -3.76 -10.30 18.89
N VAL A 111 -3.37 -9.62 17.82
CA VAL A 111 -3.75 -9.99 16.45
C VAL A 111 -2.88 -11.12 15.90
N PHE A 112 -1.56 -11.04 16.06
CA PHE A 112 -0.60 -11.94 15.37
C PHE A 112 0.06 -12.99 16.28
N GLY A 113 -0.26 -13.03 17.57
CA GLY A 113 0.40 -13.96 18.50
C GLY A 113 1.91 -13.75 18.57
N SER A 114 2.70 -14.81 18.66
CA SER A 114 4.18 -14.72 18.70
C SER A 114 4.81 -14.13 17.43
N GLN A 115 4.08 -14.13 16.29
CA GLN A 115 4.65 -13.80 14.99
C GLN A 115 5.08 -12.33 14.84
N TRP A 116 4.60 -11.40 15.69
CA TRP A 116 5.09 -10.02 15.66
C TRP A 116 6.57 -9.89 16.03
N VAL A 117 7.22 -10.95 16.56
CA VAL A 117 8.67 -11.02 16.74
C VAL A 117 9.43 -10.71 15.45
N HIS A 118 8.90 -11.09 14.28
CA HIS A 118 9.49 -10.76 12.99
C HIS A 118 9.51 -9.25 12.73
N SER A 119 8.44 -8.54 13.10
CA SER A 119 8.37 -7.07 13.04
C SER A 119 9.38 -6.42 13.98
N PHE A 120 9.59 -7.01 15.16
CA PHE A 120 10.58 -6.52 16.13
C PHE A 120 12.00 -6.70 15.61
N LEU A 121 12.36 -7.91 15.17
CA LEU A 121 13.69 -8.22 14.64
C LEU A 121 14.04 -7.33 13.45
N MET A 122 13.12 -7.20 12.49
CA MET A 122 13.29 -6.35 11.31
C MET A 122 13.53 -4.87 11.68
N SER A 123 12.79 -4.36 12.66
CA SER A 123 12.92 -2.98 13.13
C SER A 123 14.20 -2.77 13.95
N PHE A 124 14.52 -3.69 14.84
CA PHE A 124 15.71 -3.66 15.68
C PHE A 124 16.99 -3.71 14.85
N LEU A 125 17.09 -4.67 13.92
CA LEU A 125 18.22 -4.80 13.03
C LEU A 125 18.34 -3.58 12.11
N THR A 126 17.22 -3.02 11.62
CA THR A 126 17.26 -1.74 10.89
C THR A 126 17.87 -0.62 11.72
N TYR A 127 17.44 -0.45 12.98
CA TYR A 127 18.00 0.57 13.85
C TYR A 127 19.52 0.41 14.02
N LEU A 128 19.98 -0.83 14.26
CA LEU A 128 21.41 -1.14 14.37
C LEU A 128 22.15 -0.86 13.06
N LEU A 129 21.59 -1.21 11.91
CA LEU A 129 22.20 -0.92 10.60
C LEU A 129 22.35 0.58 10.36
N VAL A 130 21.36 1.40 10.72
CA VAL A 130 21.47 2.87 10.59
C VAL A 130 22.47 3.44 11.60
N TRP A 131 22.53 2.87 12.80
CA TRP A 131 23.42 3.32 13.88
C TRP A 131 24.89 2.97 13.64
N LEU A 132 25.18 1.75 13.16
CA LEU A 132 26.52 1.18 13.08
C LEU A 132 27.15 1.29 11.68
N ALA A 133 26.36 1.23 10.61
CA ALA A 133 26.90 1.33 9.26
C ALA A 133 27.30 2.77 8.93
N PRO A 134 28.26 2.99 8.01
CA PRO A 134 28.56 4.34 7.54
C PRO A 134 27.30 4.98 6.96
N ALA A 135 26.92 6.16 7.47
CA ALA A 135 25.65 6.81 7.13
C ALA A 135 25.42 6.95 5.61
N LYS A 136 26.50 7.11 4.83
CA LYS A 136 26.47 7.17 3.36
C LYS A 136 25.83 5.94 2.70
N PHE A 137 26.03 4.75 3.28
CA PHE A 137 25.56 3.47 2.71
C PHE A 137 24.33 2.91 3.44
N ALA A 138 23.99 3.45 4.62
CA ALA A 138 22.88 2.98 5.44
C ALA A 138 21.57 2.82 4.66
N PRO A 139 21.11 3.75 3.80
CA PRO A 139 19.86 3.57 3.07
C PRO A 139 19.85 2.34 2.16
N SER A 140 20.91 2.10 1.40
CA SER A 140 20.97 0.96 0.48
C SER A 140 21.04 -0.36 1.25
N ILE A 141 21.79 -0.41 2.35
CA ILE A 141 21.91 -1.59 3.21
C ILE A 141 20.56 -1.90 3.86
N VAL A 142 19.90 -0.90 4.44
CA VAL A 142 18.59 -1.04 5.07
C VAL A 142 17.52 -1.43 4.05
N PHE A 143 17.54 -0.83 2.85
CA PHE A 143 16.60 -1.17 1.78
C PHE A 143 16.76 -2.63 1.36
N LEU A 144 18.00 -3.07 1.09
CA LEU A 144 18.28 -4.47 0.74
C LEU A 144 17.86 -5.42 1.87
N PHE A 145 18.25 -5.13 3.11
CA PHE A 145 17.89 -5.97 4.27
C PHE A 145 16.37 -6.13 4.44
N ASN A 146 15.62 -5.02 4.46
CA ASN A 146 14.17 -5.06 4.69
C ASN A 146 13.41 -5.71 3.53
N MET A 147 13.81 -5.44 2.28
CA MET A 147 13.22 -6.11 1.12
C MET A 147 13.51 -7.60 1.14
N THR A 148 14.74 -8.02 1.45
CA THR A 148 15.11 -9.44 1.55
C THR A 148 14.35 -10.14 2.68
N TYR A 149 14.27 -9.55 3.87
CA TYR A 149 13.56 -10.15 5.00
C TYR A 149 12.09 -10.41 4.67
N MET A 150 11.38 -9.40 4.16
CA MET A 150 10.00 -9.53 3.72
C MET A 150 9.86 -10.51 2.55
N SER A 151 10.85 -10.56 1.65
CA SER A 151 10.82 -11.50 0.53
C SER A 151 10.87 -12.95 0.99
N LEU A 152 11.73 -13.25 1.96
CA LEU A 152 11.80 -14.58 2.56
C LEU A 152 10.48 -14.94 3.26
N ALA A 153 9.83 -13.98 3.92
CA ALA A 153 8.52 -14.20 4.53
C ALA A 153 7.42 -14.48 3.48
N HIS A 154 7.40 -13.73 2.37
CA HIS A 154 6.48 -13.96 1.25
C HIS A 154 6.71 -15.32 0.58
N LEU A 155 7.98 -15.70 0.34
CA LEU A 155 8.32 -17.00 -0.23
C LEU A 155 7.93 -18.15 0.70
N TYR A 156 8.19 -18.00 2.00
CA TYR A 156 7.76 -18.96 3.01
C TYR A 156 6.24 -19.11 3.02
N ARG A 157 5.49 -18.00 3.00
CA ARG A 157 4.02 -18.02 2.92
C ARG A 157 3.51 -18.73 1.68
N ILE A 158 4.08 -18.44 0.51
CA ILE A 158 3.72 -19.13 -0.75
C ILE A 158 3.97 -20.64 -0.64
N TYR A 159 5.04 -21.05 0.05
CA TYR A 159 5.37 -22.45 0.25
C TYR A 159 4.40 -23.15 1.21
N VAL A 160 4.06 -22.53 2.36
CA VAL A 160 3.22 -23.18 3.39
C VAL A 160 1.71 -22.97 3.24
N ASP A 161 1.29 -21.90 2.56
CA ASP A 161 -0.11 -21.46 2.43
C ASP A 161 -0.37 -20.87 1.04
N TYR A 162 -0.13 -21.67 -0.01
CA TYR A 162 -0.29 -21.25 -1.39
C TYR A 162 -1.75 -20.86 -1.69
N MET A 163 -1.95 -19.61 -2.09
CA MET A 163 -3.24 -18.97 -2.39
C MET A 163 -4.11 -18.77 -1.14
N GLY A 164 -3.54 -18.97 0.04
CA GLY A 164 -4.23 -18.79 1.30
C GLY A 164 -4.44 -17.32 1.66
N TRP A 165 -5.56 -17.09 2.34
CA TRP A 165 -6.01 -15.77 2.79
C TRP A 165 -5.96 -15.63 4.31
N SER A 166 -4.93 -16.21 4.94
CA SER A 166 -4.65 -16.06 6.38
C SER A 166 -4.13 -14.66 6.71
N LEU A 167 -4.56 -14.10 7.85
CA LEU A 167 -4.01 -12.84 8.37
C LEU A 167 -2.74 -13.14 9.19
N ASP A 168 -1.60 -12.67 8.73
CA ASP A 168 -0.31 -12.93 9.37
C ASP A 168 0.54 -11.66 9.53
N PHE A 169 1.71 -11.83 10.14
CA PHE A 169 2.67 -10.76 10.39
C PHE A 169 3.21 -10.07 9.12
N THR A 170 3.03 -10.64 7.92
CA THR A 170 3.55 -10.06 6.67
C THR A 170 2.82 -8.78 6.29
N GLY A 171 1.54 -8.63 6.66
CA GLY A 171 0.77 -7.40 6.44
C GLY A 171 1.42 -6.17 7.10
N PRO A 172 1.64 -6.17 8.43
CA PRO A 172 2.41 -5.12 9.09
C PRO A 172 3.84 -4.98 8.56
N GLN A 173 4.52 -6.06 8.19
CA GLN A 173 5.87 -5.97 7.62
C GLN A 173 5.92 -5.13 6.35
N MET A 174 4.91 -5.25 5.47
CA MET A 174 4.82 -4.42 4.26
C MET A 174 4.80 -2.92 4.62
N LEU A 175 4.06 -2.53 5.67
CA LEU A 175 4.07 -1.15 6.18
C LEU A 175 5.41 -0.78 6.82
N LEU A 176 6.05 -1.72 7.51
CA LEU A 176 7.35 -1.51 8.14
C LEU A 176 8.46 -1.31 7.11
N VAL A 177 8.48 -2.03 5.99
CA VAL A 177 9.45 -1.75 4.90
C VAL A 177 9.40 -0.27 4.51
N ILE A 178 8.20 0.29 4.37
CA ILE A 178 8.02 1.70 4.04
C ILE A 178 8.63 2.59 5.14
N LYS A 179 8.22 2.39 6.39
CA LYS A 179 8.67 3.20 7.54
C LYS A 179 10.19 3.12 7.77
N LEU A 180 10.74 1.92 7.70
CA LEU A 180 12.12 1.58 8.03
C LEU A 180 13.10 2.05 6.94
N THR A 181 12.76 1.87 5.67
CA THR A 181 13.58 2.38 4.57
C THR A 181 13.51 3.90 4.45
N ALA A 182 12.34 4.50 4.67
CA ALA A 182 12.19 5.95 4.76
C ALA A 182 13.05 6.52 5.89
N PHE A 183 13.04 5.90 7.08
CA PHE A 183 13.90 6.30 8.21
C PHE A 183 15.39 6.37 7.83
N ALA A 184 15.93 5.34 7.19
CA ALA A 184 17.33 5.32 6.78
C ALA A 184 17.67 6.44 5.78
N TYR A 185 16.78 6.68 4.80
CA TYR A 185 16.95 7.78 3.85
C TYR A 185 16.81 9.16 4.51
N ASN A 186 15.87 9.33 5.43
CA ASN A 186 15.67 10.59 6.17
C ASN A 186 16.89 10.90 7.05
N TYR A 187 17.50 9.89 7.66
CA TYR A 187 18.75 10.06 8.41
C TYR A 187 19.91 10.43 7.47
N TYR A 188 20.09 9.72 6.36
CA TYR A 188 21.09 10.07 5.34
C TYR A 188 20.94 11.52 4.85
N ASP A 189 19.70 11.96 4.60
CA ASP A 189 19.40 13.32 4.16
C ASP A 189 19.78 14.36 5.22
N GLY A 190 19.64 14.02 6.51
CA GLY A 190 19.93 14.88 7.65
C GLY A 190 21.39 14.90 8.11
N VAL A 191 22.23 13.95 7.69
CA VAL A 191 23.64 13.87 8.13
C VAL A 191 24.66 13.84 6.99
N VAL A 192 24.32 13.28 5.82
CA VAL A 192 25.23 13.16 4.68
C VAL A 192 24.90 14.21 3.62
N ASP A 193 23.62 14.34 3.25
CA ASP A 193 23.22 15.09 2.07
C ASP A 193 22.84 16.55 2.33
N VAL A 194 22.94 16.99 3.59
CA VAL A 194 22.51 18.30 4.09
C VAL A 194 23.06 19.44 3.23
N LYS A 195 24.34 19.36 2.85
CA LYS A 195 24.98 20.38 2.01
C LYS A 195 24.31 20.47 0.65
N ARG A 196 24.09 19.34 -0.03
CA ARG A 196 23.41 19.29 -1.34
C ARG A 196 21.98 19.80 -1.25
N LEU A 197 21.24 19.45 -0.20
CA LEU A 197 19.86 19.89 0.00
C LEU A 197 19.74 21.40 0.29
N ASN A 198 20.81 22.03 0.76
CA ASN A 198 20.87 23.47 0.98
C ASN A 198 21.41 24.25 -0.24
N THR A 199 21.98 23.57 -1.24
CA THR A 199 22.44 24.22 -2.47
C THR A 199 21.24 24.62 -3.35
N PRO A 200 21.11 25.91 -3.72
CA PRO A 200 20.05 26.34 -4.63
C PRO A 200 20.16 25.67 -6.01
N THR A 201 19.02 25.49 -6.68
CA THR A 201 18.95 24.97 -8.04
C THR A 201 17.85 25.67 -8.83
N ASP A 202 18.14 26.02 -10.08
CA ASP A 202 17.17 26.63 -11.01
C ASP A 202 16.15 25.62 -11.53
N ASN A 203 16.42 24.31 -11.36
CA ASN A 203 15.48 23.26 -11.73
C ASN A 203 14.35 23.17 -10.70
N LYS A 204 13.18 23.73 -11.04
CA LYS A 204 11.98 23.73 -10.17
C LYS A 204 11.57 22.34 -9.68
N GLY A 205 11.73 21.30 -10.51
CA GLY A 205 11.41 19.93 -10.13
C GLY A 205 12.37 19.41 -9.05
N LEU A 206 13.67 19.65 -9.25
CA LEU A 206 14.70 19.28 -8.29
C LEU A 206 14.57 20.08 -6.99
N ALA A 207 14.28 21.38 -7.07
CA ALA A 207 14.04 22.24 -5.92
C ALA A 207 12.87 21.72 -5.06
N ARG A 208 11.79 21.26 -5.68
CA ARG A 208 10.65 20.63 -4.98
C ARG A 208 11.09 19.34 -4.27
N VAL A 209 11.89 18.50 -4.93
CA VAL A 209 12.41 17.26 -4.32
C VAL A 209 13.32 17.58 -3.13
N TYR A 210 14.21 18.56 -3.25
CA TYR A 210 15.10 18.98 -2.17
C TYR A 210 14.33 19.56 -0.99
N ALA A 211 13.32 20.40 -1.23
CA ALA A 211 12.45 20.92 -0.18
C ALA A 211 11.72 19.80 0.56
N SER A 212 11.16 18.83 -0.17
CA SER A 212 10.49 17.67 0.44
C SER A 212 11.45 16.83 1.29
N ARG A 213 12.66 16.56 0.80
CA ARG A 213 13.67 15.77 1.52
C ARG A 213 14.16 16.48 2.77
N LYS A 214 14.43 17.78 2.66
CA LYS A 214 14.82 18.63 3.79
C LYS A 214 13.76 18.65 4.89
N ALA A 215 12.48 18.78 4.52
CA ALA A 215 11.36 18.79 5.47
C ALA A 215 11.23 17.48 6.26
N LEU A 216 11.70 16.36 5.72
CA LEU A 216 11.61 15.03 6.34
C LEU A 216 12.93 14.55 6.97
N SER A 217 14.01 15.30 6.77
CA SER A 217 15.34 14.91 7.21
C SER A 217 15.45 14.78 8.74
N VAL A 218 16.26 13.82 9.17
CA VAL A 218 16.51 13.47 10.56
C VAL A 218 17.99 13.69 10.84
N ALA A 219 18.31 14.78 11.53
CA ALA A 219 19.70 15.19 11.77
C ALA A 219 20.40 14.42 12.90
N LYS A 220 19.64 13.71 13.74
CA LYS A 220 20.14 12.93 14.88
C LYS A 220 19.35 11.64 14.99
N MET A 221 20.02 10.57 15.40
CA MET A 221 19.35 9.30 15.68
C MET A 221 18.26 9.50 16.74
N PRO A 222 17.02 9.03 16.50
CA PRO A 222 16.00 8.97 17.54
C PRO A 222 16.47 8.02 18.65
N SER A 223 16.01 8.25 19.87
CA SER A 223 16.17 7.25 20.93
C SER A 223 15.46 5.94 20.56
N PHE A 224 15.85 4.83 21.22
CA PHE A 224 15.15 3.56 21.06
C PHE A 224 13.65 3.68 21.33
N LEU A 225 13.27 4.43 22.37
CA LEU A 225 11.87 4.66 22.72
C LEU A 225 11.13 5.39 21.59
N GLU A 226 11.68 6.49 21.09
CA GLU A 226 11.07 7.25 19.98
C GLU A 226 10.93 6.41 18.71
N PHE A 227 11.97 5.67 18.34
CA PHE A 227 11.98 4.82 17.15
C PHE A 227 10.94 3.71 17.25
N PHE A 228 10.95 2.93 18.33
CA PHE A 228 10.02 1.82 18.48
C PHE A 228 8.58 2.29 18.70
N ALA A 229 8.37 3.44 19.35
CA ALA A 229 7.04 4.02 19.50
C ALA A 229 6.45 4.50 18.15
N TYR A 230 7.28 4.92 17.20
CA TYR A 230 6.89 5.21 15.82
C TYR A 230 6.60 3.95 14.99
N VAL A 231 7.49 2.95 15.08
CA VAL A 231 7.35 1.63 14.43
C VAL A 231 6.01 1.01 14.83
N TYR A 232 5.76 0.92 16.13
CA TYR A 232 4.55 0.36 16.74
C TYR A 232 3.48 1.42 17.00
N CYS A 233 3.42 2.51 16.24
CA CYS A 233 2.34 3.49 16.41
C CYS A 233 0.98 2.82 16.23
N PHE A 234 0.25 2.65 17.33
CA PHE A 234 -0.93 1.78 17.46
C PHE A 234 -2.04 2.07 16.44
N THR A 235 -2.20 3.34 16.02
CA THR A 235 -3.21 3.72 15.01
C THR A 235 -2.84 3.31 13.58
N THR A 236 -1.60 2.92 13.32
CA THR A 236 -1.09 2.64 11.96
C THR A 236 -0.43 1.29 11.80
N PHE A 237 -0.19 0.56 12.90
CA PHE A 237 0.53 -0.72 12.85
C PHE A 237 -0.20 -1.79 12.04
N LEU A 238 -1.53 -1.87 12.18
CA LEU A 238 -2.34 -2.92 11.54
C LEU A 238 -2.67 -2.65 10.08
N ALA A 239 -3.07 -1.41 9.73
CA ALA A 239 -3.61 -1.09 8.40
C ALA A 239 -2.91 0.10 7.71
N GLY A 240 -1.99 0.79 8.37
CA GLY A 240 -1.49 2.10 7.94
C GLY A 240 -2.46 3.21 8.32
N PRO A 241 -2.31 4.46 7.81
CA PRO A 241 -1.31 4.90 6.83
C PRO A 241 0.14 4.76 7.32
N ALA A 242 1.06 4.43 6.41
CA ALA A 242 2.47 4.69 6.65
C ALA A 242 2.72 6.20 6.51
N PHE A 243 3.41 6.79 7.48
CA PHE A 243 3.78 8.20 7.48
C PHE A 243 5.20 8.37 8.02
N GLU A 244 5.80 9.54 7.83
CA GLU A 244 7.22 9.78 8.08
C GLU A 244 7.56 9.90 9.58
N LEU A 245 8.73 9.42 10.01
CA LEU A 245 9.19 9.54 11.39
C LEU A 245 9.16 10.99 11.89
N ARG A 246 9.47 11.96 11.02
CA ARG A 246 9.46 13.38 11.37
C ARG A 246 8.09 13.87 11.83
N GLU A 247 7.03 13.44 11.16
CA GLU A 247 5.65 13.74 11.55
C GLU A 247 5.33 13.17 12.93
N TYR A 248 5.80 11.95 13.21
CA TYR A 248 5.61 11.33 14.53
C TYR A 248 6.28 12.15 15.63
N LEU A 249 7.57 12.45 15.47
CA LEU A 249 8.35 13.17 16.47
C LEU A 249 7.82 14.59 16.68
N ASP A 250 7.54 15.32 15.60
CA ASP A 250 7.10 16.72 15.72
C ASP A 250 5.73 16.81 16.42
N VAL A 251 4.82 15.86 16.20
CA VAL A 251 3.51 15.84 16.90
C VAL A 251 3.67 15.39 18.35
N VAL A 252 4.41 14.32 18.63
CA VAL A 252 4.53 13.77 19.99
C VAL A 252 5.32 14.70 20.91
N ASN A 253 6.38 15.31 20.39
CA ASN A 253 7.21 16.27 21.13
C ASN A 253 6.62 17.69 21.16
N GLY A 254 5.46 17.91 20.53
CA GLY A 254 4.78 19.21 20.51
C GLY A 254 5.45 20.29 19.66
N ALA A 255 6.41 19.93 18.80
CA ALA A 255 7.04 20.86 17.86
C ALA A 255 6.10 21.27 16.71
N LYS A 256 5.10 20.43 16.39
CA LYS A 256 4.09 20.73 15.38
C LYS A 256 2.88 21.42 16.00
N ARG A 257 2.66 22.67 15.61
CA ARG A 257 1.41 23.39 15.94
C ARG A 257 0.23 22.75 15.21
N LEU A 258 -0.76 22.28 15.97
CA LEU A 258 -2.00 21.70 15.43
C LEU A 258 -3.05 22.79 15.16
N GLY A 259 -3.86 22.61 14.12
CA GLY A 259 -4.93 23.53 13.74
C GLY A 259 -6.34 23.04 14.08
N PRO A 260 -7.37 23.87 13.84
CA PRO A 260 -8.77 23.47 14.01
C PRO A 260 -9.19 22.41 12.99
N GLY A 261 -10.38 21.83 13.18
CA GLY A 261 -11.00 20.88 12.25
C GLY A 261 -10.62 19.40 12.45
N ARG A 262 -9.77 19.09 13.45
CA ARG A 262 -9.31 17.72 13.73
C ARG A 262 -10.47 16.74 13.94
N PHE A 263 -11.41 17.10 14.83
CA PHE A 263 -12.52 16.23 15.19
C PHE A 263 -13.46 15.96 14.01
N LEU A 264 -13.78 16.99 13.24
CA LEU A 264 -14.60 16.84 12.03
C LEU A 264 -13.89 15.95 10.98
N ALA A 265 -12.58 16.12 10.80
CA ALA A 265 -11.79 15.28 9.92
C ALA A 265 -11.73 13.81 10.38
N THR A 266 -11.63 13.57 11.69
CA THR A 266 -11.73 12.24 12.30
C THR A 266 -13.08 11.60 12.02
N ILE A 267 -14.19 12.28 12.34
CA ILE A 267 -15.55 11.75 12.11
C ILE A 267 -15.78 11.48 10.63
N SER A 268 -15.40 12.39 9.75
CA SER A 268 -15.56 12.22 8.30
C SER A 268 -14.87 10.95 7.81
N LYS A 269 -13.61 10.71 8.23
CA LYS A 269 -12.87 9.50 7.87
C LYS A 269 -13.51 8.24 8.48
N PHE A 270 -13.94 8.29 9.74
CA PHE A 270 -14.64 7.19 10.39
C PHE A 270 -15.93 6.80 9.66
N VAL A 271 -16.79 7.77 9.35
CA VAL A 271 -18.08 7.56 8.66
C VAL A 271 -17.85 6.96 7.28
N VAL A 272 -16.90 7.48 6.50
CA VAL A 272 -16.55 6.92 5.19
C VAL A 272 -16.07 5.48 5.35
N GLY A 273 -15.18 5.23 6.31
CA GLY A 273 -14.63 3.91 6.57
C GLY A 273 -15.68 2.86 6.98
N VAL A 274 -16.54 3.20 7.94
CA VAL A 274 -17.66 2.36 8.39
C VAL A 274 -18.65 2.10 7.26
N THR A 275 -18.91 3.11 6.42
CA THR A 275 -19.81 2.96 5.26
C THR A 275 -19.28 1.89 4.29
N PHE A 276 -18.01 1.97 3.89
CA PHE A 276 -17.43 0.98 2.98
C PHE A 276 -17.29 -0.41 3.60
N MET A 277 -17.00 -0.49 4.89
CA MET A 277 -16.98 -1.76 5.62
C MET A 277 -18.38 -2.39 5.69
N GLY A 278 -19.41 -1.60 6.01
CA GLY A 278 -20.80 -2.05 6.03
C GLY A 278 -21.28 -2.50 4.65
N LEU A 279 -20.93 -1.78 3.58
CA LEU A 279 -21.22 -2.20 2.21
C LEU A 279 -20.54 -3.54 1.87
N MET A 280 -19.29 -3.74 2.29
CA MET A 280 -18.58 -4.99 2.06
C MET A 280 -19.21 -6.16 2.83
N VAL A 281 -19.60 -5.97 4.09
CA VAL A 281 -20.29 -7.00 4.87
C VAL A 281 -21.67 -7.33 4.29
N ALA A 282 -22.43 -6.31 3.87
CA ALA A 282 -23.79 -6.50 3.36
C ALA A 282 -23.84 -7.15 1.97
N PHE A 283 -22.89 -6.84 1.10
CA PHE A 283 -22.98 -7.20 -0.33
C PHE A 283 -21.77 -7.95 -0.87
N GLY A 284 -20.63 -7.96 -0.19
CA GLY A 284 -19.39 -8.55 -0.68
C GLY A 284 -19.47 -10.06 -0.90
N GLY A 285 -20.24 -10.77 -0.06
CA GLY A 285 -20.44 -12.23 -0.20
C GLY A 285 -21.14 -12.63 -1.50
N ALA A 286 -21.94 -11.75 -2.11
CA ALA A 286 -22.59 -11.99 -3.40
C ALA A 286 -21.63 -11.87 -4.59
N TYR A 287 -20.43 -11.31 -4.39
CA TYR A 287 -19.44 -11.07 -5.43
C TYR A 287 -18.05 -11.57 -5.04
N PRO A 288 -17.88 -12.90 -4.80
CA PRO A 288 -16.62 -13.46 -4.35
C PRO A 288 -15.51 -13.25 -5.38
N ILE A 289 -14.27 -13.12 -4.90
CA ILE A 289 -13.08 -12.87 -5.75
C ILE A 289 -12.83 -13.97 -6.80
N THR A 290 -13.34 -15.19 -6.57
CA THR A 290 -13.28 -16.31 -7.51
C THR A 290 -14.02 -16.02 -8.82
N MET A 291 -14.98 -15.10 -8.83
CA MET A 291 -15.67 -14.64 -10.06
C MET A 291 -14.71 -14.08 -11.11
N LEU A 292 -13.54 -13.59 -10.71
CA LEU A 292 -12.57 -12.98 -11.63
C LEU A 292 -12.03 -13.96 -12.68
N TYR A 293 -12.10 -15.26 -12.40
CA TYR A 293 -11.54 -16.33 -13.24
C TYR A 293 -12.47 -17.52 -13.40
N SER A 294 -13.76 -17.41 -13.06
CA SER A 294 -14.71 -18.52 -13.20
C SER A 294 -15.25 -18.64 -14.63
N ASP A 295 -15.48 -19.89 -15.05
CA ASP A 295 -16.05 -20.22 -16.36
C ASP A 295 -17.49 -19.74 -16.49
N GLU A 296 -18.24 -19.75 -15.39
CA GLU A 296 -19.61 -19.25 -15.31
C GLU A 296 -19.69 -17.78 -15.72
N ILE A 297 -18.77 -16.95 -15.20
CA ILE A 297 -18.68 -15.53 -15.55
C ILE A 297 -18.18 -15.37 -17.00
N ALA A 298 -17.29 -16.25 -17.44
CA ALA A 298 -16.79 -16.28 -18.82
C ALA A 298 -17.84 -16.71 -19.86
N ALA A 299 -18.91 -17.40 -19.46
CA ALA A 299 -20.01 -17.78 -20.33
C ALA A 299 -21.04 -16.65 -20.53
N LEU A 300 -21.08 -15.66 -19.64
CA LEU A 300 -22.04 -14.56 -19.71
C LEU A 300 -21.83 -13.64 -20.93
N PRO A 301 -22.90 -12.99 -21.44
CA PRO A 301 -22.76 -11.91 -22.42
C PRO A 301 -21.76 -10.84 -21.94
N LEU A 302 -21.03 -10.22 -22.87
CA LEU A 302 -19.92 -9.32 -22.55
C LEU A 302 -20.31 -8.20 -21.56
N LEU A 303 -21.46 -7.56 -21.76
CA LEU A 303 -21.90 -6.47 -20.89
C LEU A 303 -22.17 -6.95 -19.47
N GLU A 304 -22.89 -8.06 -19.31
CA GLU A 304 -23.20 -8.65 -18.00
C GLU A 304 -21.92 -9.08 -17.27
N ARG A 305 -20.99 -9.69 -18.00
CA ARG A 305 -19.66 -10.05 -17.50
C ARG A 305 -18.90 -8.83 -16.98
N LEU A 306 -18.82 -7.77 -17.77
CA LEU A 306 -18.14 -6.53 -17.38
C LEU A 306 -18.77 -5.90 -16.14
N LEU A 307 -20.10 -5.90 -16.04
CA LEU A 307 -20.81 -5.36 -14.88
C LEU A 307 -20.54 -6.19 -13.62
N LYS A 308 -20.62 -7.53 -13.69
CA LYS A 308 -20.35 -8.40 -12.53
C LYS A 308 -18.90 -8.28 -12.07
N LEU A 309 -17.93 -8.29 -12.98
CA LEU A 309 -16.52 -8.10 -12.65
C LEU A 309 -16.25 -6.72 -12.05
N TYR A 310 -16.92 -5.68 -12.56
CA TYR A 310 -16.81 -4.33 -11.98
C TYR A 310 -17.30 -4.31 -10.53
N ILE A 311 -18.47 -4.88 -10.26
CA ILE A 311 -19.06 -4.91 -8.91
C ILE A 311 -18.18 -5.75 -7.97
N CYS A 312 -17.70 -6.91 -8.41
CA CYS A 312 -16.76 -7.74 -7.65
C CYS A 312 -15.50 -6.94 -7.26
N LEU A 313 -14.85 -6.30 -8.23
CA LEU A 313 -13.66 -5.49 -7.98
C LEU A 313 -13.94 -4.26 -7.11
N PHE A 314 -15.14 -3.67 -7.19
CA PHE A 314 -15.56 -2.61 -6.28
C PHE A 314 -15.57 -3.10 -4.83
N PHE A 315 -16.17 -4.26 -4.54
CA PHE A 315 -16.18 -4.82 -3.18
C PHE A 315 -14.80 -5.28 -2.71
N VAL A 316 -13.96 -5.80 -3.62
CA VAL A 316 -12.56 -6.08 -3.35
C VAL A 316 -11.81 -4.82 -2.93
N LYS A 317 -12.10 -3.66 -3.52
CA LYS A 317 -11.51 -2.37 -3.12
C LYS A 317 -12.13 -1.80 -1.84
N ALA A 318 -13.44 -1.97 -1.65
CA ALA A 318 -14.18 -1.45 -0.51
C ALA A 318 -13.61 -1.88 0.85
N LYS A 319 -13.09 -3.12 0.95
CA LYS A 319 -12.41 -3.59 2.18
C LYS A 319 -11.19 -2.71 2.54
N TYR A 320 -10.39 -2.31 1.54
CA TYR A 320 -9.25 -1.43 1.73
C TYR A 320 -9.69 0.00 2.03
N TYR A 321 -10.73 0.49 1.33
CA TYR A 321 -11.31 1.81 1.62
C TYR A 321 -11.75 1.92 3.08
N GLY A 322 -12.46 0.91 3.57
CA GLY A 322 -12.89 0.80 4.96
C GLY A 322 -11.72 0.82 5.92
N ALA A 323 -10.84 -0.17 5.84
CA ALA A 323 -9.73 -0.34 6.78
C ALA A 323 -8.77 0.86 6.83
N TRP A 324 -8.42 1.41 5.66
CA TRP A 324 -7.55 2.59 5.60
C TRP A 324 -8.23 3.83 6.14
N LYS A 325 -9.51 4.08 5.82
CA LYS A 325 -10.21 5.27 6.32
C LYS A 325 -10.46 5.23 7.82
N ILE A 326 -10.77 4.06 8.37
CA ILE A 326 -10.92 3.90 9.82
C ILE A 326 -9.59 4.20 10.52
N SER A 327 -8.48 3.63 10.04
CA SER A 327 -7.16 3.89 10.65
C SER A 327 -6.73 5.35 10.48
N GLU A 328 -6.93 5.95 9.29
CA GLU A 328 -6.67 7.37 9.04
C GLU A 328 -7.39 8.28 10.06
N GLY A 329 -8.66 7.98 10.39
CA GLY A 329 -9.44 8.78 11.32
C GLY A 329 -8.88 8.73 12.75
N ALA A 330 -8.45 7.55 13.21
CA ALA A 330 -7.80 7.38 14.51
C ALA A 330 -6.42 8.06 14.55
N THR A 331 -5.64 7.96 13.48
CA THR A 331 -4.35 8.66 13.36
C THR A 331 -4.52 10.18 13.40
N VAL A 332 -5.53 10.73 12.72
CA VAL A 332 -5.88 12.16 12.79
C VAL A 332 -6.32 12.55 14.20
N LEU A 333 -7.06 11.68 14.90
CA LEU A 333 -7.52 11.93 16.27
C LEU A 333 -6.32 12.13 17.22
N CYS A 334 -5.26 11.33 17.07
CA CYS A 334 -4.00 11.50 17.79
C CYS A 334 -3.24 12.81 17.49
N GLY A 335 -3.66 13.58 16.49
CA GLY A 335 -3.03 14.85 16.09
C GLY A 335 -2.05 14.75 14.92
N PHE A 336 -1.92 13.58 14.28
CA PHE A 336 -1.08 13.42 13.10
C PHE A 336 -1.80 13.84 11.82
N GLY A 337 -1.04 14.26 10.80
CA GLY A 337 -1.56 14.55 9.46
C GLY A 337 -2.13 15.94 9.26
N PHE A 338 -1.85 16.87 10.17
CA PHE A 338 -2.17 18.29 9.96
C PHE A 338 -1.28 18.89 8.85
N GLU A 339 -1.87 19.59 7.89
CA GLU A 339 -1.14 20.10 6.71
C GLU A 339 -0.54 21.50 6.93
N GLY A 340 -0.68 22.04 8.14
CA GLY A 340 -0.21 23.37 8.50
C GLY A 340 -1.22 24.47 8.16
N PHE A 341 -0.74 25.70 8.21
CA PHE A 341 -1.54 26.89 7.92
C PHE A 341 -1.19 27.46 6.54
N ALA A 342 -2.18 28.06 5.89
CA ALA A 342 -2.00 28.91 4.72
C ALA A 342 -1.46 30.29 5.13
N ALA A 343 -1.09 31.11 4.15
CA ALA A 343 -0.47 32.42 4.41
C ALA A 343 -1.42 33.39 5.15
N ASP A 344 -2.71 33.21 4.98
CA ASP A 344 -3.79 33.93 5.67
C ASP A 344 -4.10 33.39 7.08
N GLY A 345 -3.38 32.35 7.53
CA GLY A 345 -3.59 31.69 8.81
C GLY A 345 -4.71 30.63 8.80
N ALA A 346 -5.34 30.36 7.65
CA ALA A 346 -6.35 29.31 7.55
C ALA A 346 -5.74 27.91 7.68
N SER A 347 -6.48 26.98 8.30
CA SER A 347 -6.11 25.57 8.38
C SER A 347 -6.14 24.94 6.99
N LYS A 348 -5.03 24.33 6.54
CA LYS A 348 -4.98 23.61 5.25
C LYS A 348 -5.72 22.28 5.26
N GLY A 349 -5.98 21.73 6.44
CA GLY A 349 -6.70 20.47 6.62
C GLY A 349 -5.87 19.38 7.30
N TRP A 350 -6.45 18.19 7.30
CA TRP A 350 -6.00 17.01 8.04
C TRP A 350 -5.84 15.80 7.12
N ASN A 351 -5.30 16.03 5.91
CA ASN A 351 -5.09 14.97 4.92
C ASN A 351 -3.60 14.57 4.77
N GLY A 352 -2.72 15.05 5.65
CA GLY A 352 -1.29 14.74 5.62
C GLY A 352 -0.95 13.26 5.85
N VAL A 353 -1.85 12.50 6.48
CA VAL A 353 -1.77 11.03 6.59
C VAL A 353 -2.84 10.31 5.76
N SER A 354 -3.54 10.99 4.85
CA SER A 354 -4.58 10.34 4.05
C SER A 354 -3.95 9.31 3.10
N ASN A 355 -4.31 8.03 3.28
CA ASN A 355 -3.86 6.92 2.44
C ASN A 355 -4.78 6.69 1.24
N MET A 356 -6.06 7.04 1.34
CA MET A 356 -7.05 6.76 0.29
C MET A 356 -7.89 7.99 -0.04
N ASP A 357 -8.00 8.33 -1.31
CA ASP A 357 -9.00 9.26 -1.84
C ASP A 357 -9.97 8.49 -2.74
N VAL A 358 -11.10 8.07 -2.16
CA VAL A 358 -12.05 7.15 -2.83
C VAL A 358 -12.62 7.78 -4.10
N LEU A 359 -13.11 9.02 -4.03
CA LEU A 359 -13.68 9.68 -5.20
C LEU A 359 -12.60 10.03 -6.22
N GLY A 360 -11.43 10.48 -5.77
CA GLY A 360 -10.29 10.73 -6.65
C GLY A 360 -9.84 9.48 -7.41
N PHE A 361 -10.00 8.29 -6.81
CA PHE A 361 -9.70 7.01 -7.46
C PHE A 361 -10.82 6.54 -8.40
N GLU A 362 -12.06 6.47 -7.91
CA GLU A 362 -13.20 5.95 -8.68
C GLU A 362 -13.57 6.86 -9.86
N LEU A 363 -13.20 8.15 -9.82
CA LEU A 363 -13.47 9.13 -10.88
C LEU A 363 -12.19 9.61 -11.59
N ALA A 364 -11.08 8.87 -11.48
CA ALA A 364 -9.80 9.27 -12.02
C ALA A 364 -9.84 9.40 -13.56
N PRO A 365 -9.42 10.55 -14.15
CA PRO A 365 -9.37 10.74 -15.61
C PRO A 365 -8.14 10.11 -16.26
N SER A 366 -7.21 9.56 -15.47
CA SER A 366 -6.01 8.90 -15.96
C SER A 366 -5.46 7.91 -14.93
N ILE A 367 -4.69 6.92 -15.40
CA ILE A 367 -3.97 5.97 -14.53
C ILE A 367 -3.09 6.72 -13.52
N ARG A 368 -2.43 7.81 -13.93
CA ARG A 368 -1.58 8.60 -13.05
C ARG A 368 -2.34 9.21 -11.88
N GLU A 369 -3.49 9.81 -12.16
CA GLU A 369 -4.32 10.43 -11.11
C GLU A 369 -4.96 9.36 -10.22
N GLY A 370 -5.40 8.22 -10.80
CA GLY A 370 -5.88 7.08 -10.04
C GLY A 370 -4.82 6.52 -9.09
N SER A 371 -3.60 6.26 -9.59
CA SER A 371 -2.48 5.81 -8.75
C SER A 371 -2.18 6.78 -7.62
N ARG A 372 -2.31 8.10 -7.81
CA ARG A 372 -2.10 9.12 -6.76
C ARG A 372 -3.20 9.21 -5.72
N ALA A 373 -4.36 8.63 -5.98
CA ALA A 373 -5.49 8.56 -5.06
C ALA A 373 -5.54 7.25 -4.25
N TRP A 374 -4.87 6.19 -4.74
CA TRP A 374 -4.81 4.88 -4.11
C TRP A 374 -3.51 4.65 -3.33
N ASN A 375 -3.63 4.21 -2.08
CA ASN A 375 -2.50 3.86 -1.21
C ASN A 375 -1.39 4.93 -1.24
N LYS A 376 -1.78 6.16 -0.93
CA LYS A 376 -0.97 7.38 -1.04
C LYS A 376 0.34 7.31 -0.25
N GLY A 377 0.36 6.61 0.88
CA GLY A 377 1.57 6.36 1.66
C GLY A 377 2.60 5.55 0.88
N THR A 378 2.19 4.42 0.29
CA THR A 378 3.06 3.60 -0.58
C THR A 378 3.50 4.38 -1.82
N GLN A 379 2.61 5.18 -2.42
CA GLN A 379 2.97 6.01 -3.58
C GLN A 379 4.01 7.08 -3.23
N ALA A 380 3.84 7.75 -2.10
CA ALA A 380 4.80 8.73 -1.61
C ALA A 380 6.17 8.08 -1.31
N TRP A 381 6.17 6.87 -0.75
CA TRP A 381 7.39 6.09 -0.53
C TRP A 381 8.11 5.75 -1.84
N LEU A 382 7.37 5.19 -2.80
CA LEU A 382 7.89 4.87 -4.13
C LEU A 382 8.42 6.12 -4.85
N GLU A 383 7.68 7.24 -4.82
CA GLU A 383 8.09 8.49 -5.45
C GLU A 383 9.39 9.05 -4.83
N ARG A 384 9.46 9.11 -3.49
CA ARG A 384 10.57 9.75 -2.76
C ARG A 384 11.81 8.88 -2.70
N TYR A 385 11.67 7.60 -2.42
CA TYR A 385 12.79 6.74 -2.04
C TYR A 385 13.23 5.78 -3.15
N VAL A 386 12.40 5.60 -4.19
CA VAL A 386 12.74 4.78 -5.36
C VAL A 386 12.85 5.65 -6.61
N TYR A 387 11.74 6.22 -7.09
CA TYR A 387 11.67 6.96 -8.35
C TYR A 387 12.68 8.10 -8.40
N SER A 388 12.61 9.06 -7.45
CA SER A 388 13.49 10.24 -7.48
C SER A 388 14.96 9.91 -7.23
N ARG A 389 15.25 8.75 -6.62
CA ARG A 389 16.61 8.28 -6.29
C ARG A 389 17.21 7.34 -7.32
N THR A 390 16.42 6.89 -8.30
CA THR A 390 16.85 6.02 -9.41
C THR A 390 16.81 6.75 -10.75
N GLY A 391 17.01 8.08 -10.73
CA GLY A 391 16.98 8.88 -11.96
C GLY A 391 15.59 8.96 -12.59
N ASN A 392 14.52 8.95 -11.78
CA ASN A 392 13.13 9.00 -12.23
C ASN A 392 12.72 7.76 -13.06
N SER A 393 13.21 6.57 -12.68
CA SER A 393 12.90 5.31 -13.36
C SER A 393 11.54 4.75 -12.93
N LEU A 394 10.57 4.77 -13.86
CA LEU A 394 9.27 4.11 -13.67
C LEU A 394 9.41 2.59 -13.59
N MET A 395 10.34 2.01 -14.37
CA MET A 395 10.54 0.56 -14.36
C MET A 395 11.04 0.08 -13.00
N ALA A 396 12.03 0.77 -12.41
CA ALA A 396 12.49 0.47 -11.06
C ALA A 396 11.37 0.61 -10.03
N THR A 397 10.52 1.64 -10.19
CA THR A 397 9.39 1.90 -9.30
C THR A 397 8.35 0.78 -9.35
N TYR A 398 7.94 0.34 -10.54
CA TYR A 398 6.96 -0.74 -10.69
C TYR A 398 7.54 -2.10 -10.29
N PHE A 399 8.82 -2.35 -10.56
CA PHE A 399 9.50 -3.56 -10.12
C PHE A 399 9.56 -3.65 -8.59
N VAL A 400 10.02 -2.58 -7.93
CA VAL A 400 10.04 -2.51 -6.45
C VAL A 400 8.62 -2.65 -5.89
N SER A 401 7.62 -2.05 -6.54
CA SER A 401 6.22 -2.20 -6.14
C SER A 401 5.76 -3.65 -6.24
N ALA A 402 6.05 -4.36 -7.34
CA ALA A 402 5.70 -5.78 -7.49
C ALA A 402 6.39 -6.64 -6.41
N PHE A 403 7.69 -6.43 -6.24
CA PHE A 403 8.50 -7.15 -5.25
C PHE A 403 8.02 -6.90 -3.82
N TRP A 404 7.54 -5.68 -3.53
CA TRP A 404 6.96 -5.35 -2.23
C TRP A 404 5.68 -6.14 -1.95
N HIS A 405 4.84 -6.37 -2.96
CA HIS A 405 3.61 -7.17 -2.83
C HIS A 405 3.87 -8.68 -2.70
N GLY A 406 4.95 -9.20 -3.29
CA GLY A 406 5.39 -10.59 -3.14
C GLY A 406 5.77 -11.27 -4.45
N PHE A 407 5.69 -12.61 -4.48
CA PHE A 407 6.19 -13.44 -5.59
C PHE A 407 5.08 -14.13 -6.40
N TYR A 408 3.82 -13.84 -6.11
CA TYR A 408 2.72 -14.29 -6.95
C TYR A 408 2.82 -13.71 -8.37
N PRO A 409 2.77 -14.53 -9.44
CA PRO A 409 2.94 -14.07 -10.82
C PRO A 409 1.97 -12.95 -11.23
N GLY A 410 0.75 -12.97 -10.68
CA GLY A 410 -0.29 -11.96 -10.92
C GLY A 410 0.13 -10.53 -10.59
N TYR A 411 0.97 -10.33 -9.57
CA TYR A 411 1.54 -9.02 -9.26
C TYR A 411 2.42 -8.49 -10.38
N TYR A 412 3.28 -9.35 -10.94
CA TYR A 412 4.20 -8.97 -12.02
C TYR A 412 3.45 -8.70 -13.32
N ILE A 413 2.44 -9.52 -13.64
CA ILE A 413 1.55 -9.29 -14.78
C ILE A 413 0.89 -7.90 -14.66
N PHE A 414 0.34 -7.56 -13.50
CA PHE A 414 -0.25 -6.23 -13.27
C PHE A 414 0.77 -5.11 -13.43
N PHE A 415 1.83 -5.10 -12.62
CA PHE A 415 2.77 -3.98 -12.56
C PHE A 415 3.53 -3.78 -13.86
N MET A 416 3.85 -4.85 -14.59
CA MET A 416 4.54 -4.76 -15.88
C MET A 416 3.60 -4.37 -17.03
N SER A 417 2.28 -4.47 -16.85
CA SER A 417 1.30 -3.96 -17.82
C SER A 417 0.96 -2.47 -17.64
N ILE A 418 1.15 -1.87 -16.47
CA ILE A 418 0.87 -0.42 -16.20
C ILE A 418 1.62 0.58 -17.10
N PRO A 419 2.87 0.31 -17.57
CA PRO A 419 3.54 1.20 -18.53
C PRO A 419 2.75 1.44 -19.82
N LEU A 420 1.99 0.45 -20.31
CA LEU A 420 1.23 0.54 -21.55
C LEU A 420 0.12 1.63 -21.51
N PRO A 421 -0.85 1.60 -20.58
CA PRO A 421 -1.86 2.65 -20.50
C PRO A 421 -1.25 4.01 -20.11
N THR A 422 -0.13 4.03 -19.38
CA THR A 422 0.60 5.27 -19.10
C THR A 422 1.13 5.88 -20.41
N ALA A 423 1.67 5.08 -21.31
CA ALA A 423 2.11 5.50 -22.63
C ALA A 423 0.92 5.98 -23.49
N VAL A 424 -0.18 5.23 -23.53
CA VAL A 424 -1.42 5.62 -24.23
C VAL A 424 -1.90 6.98 -23.74
N ASN A 425 -1.99 7.19 -22.42
CA ASN A 425 -2.45 8.46 -21.84
C ASN A 425 -1.54 9.64 -22.22
N ARG A 426 -0.21 9.44 -22.22
CA ARG A 426 0.76 10.48 -22.65
C ARG A 426 0.57 10.86 -24.12
N VAL A 427 0.38 9.88 -25.00
CA VAL A 427 0.14 10.14 -26.43
C VAL A 427 -1.22 10.80 -26.62
N ALA A 428 -2.27 10.33 -25.95
CA ALA A 428 -3.60 10.93 -25.97
C ALA A 428 -3.57 12.40 -25.53
N PHE A 429 -2.87 12.70 -24.43
CA PHE A 429 -2.72 14.07 -23.93
C PHE A 429 -2.03 14.99 -24.96
N LYS A 430 -1.03 14.49 -25.67
CA LYS A 430 -0.25 15.26 -26.64
C LYS A 430 -0.94 15.41 -27.99
N ARG A 431 -1.63 14.37 -28.48
CA ARG A 431 -2.13 14.28 -29.86
C ARG A 431 -3.64 14.31 -29.97
N ILE A 432 -4.37 13.76 -29.01
CA ILE A 432 -5.84 13.65 -29.07
C ILE A 432 -6.51 14.81 -28.35
N ARG A 433 -6.14 15.08 -27.10
CA ARG A 433 -6.72 16.13 -26.26
C ARG A 433 -6.81 17.50 -26.96
N PRO A 434 -5.81 17.97 -27.74
CA PRO A 434 -5.91 19.25 -28.43
C PRO A 434 -7.09 19.38 -29.41
N TYR A 435 -7.60 18.29 -29.98
CA TYR A 435 -8.79 18.30 -30.85
C TYR A 435 -10.10 18.57 -30.11
N PHE A 436 -10.12 18.35 -28.80
CA PHE A 436 -11.28 18.59 -27.93
C PHE A 436 -11.23 19.94 -27.22
N LEU A 437 -10.15 20.71 -27.40
CA LEU A 437 -10.05 22.08 -26.93
C LEU A 437 -10.61 23.05 -27.98
N GLU A 438 -11.06 24.20 -27.51
CA GLU A 438 -11.45 25.30 -28.39
C GLU A 438 -10.22 25.88 -29.11
N ALA A 439 -10.44 26.71 -30.15
CA ALA A 439 -9.36 27.22 -30.99
C ALA A 439 -8.31 28.03 -30.21
N ASP A 440 -8.73 28.72 -29.15
CA ASP A 440 -7.91 29.50 -28.21
C ASP A 440 -7.33 28.65 -27.06
N GLY A 441 -7.58 27.34 -27.06
CA GLY A 441 -7.16 26.40 -26.03
C GLY A 441 -8.04 26.37 -24.78
N SER A 442 -9.14 27.14 -24.76
CA SER A 442 -10.11 27.13 -23.66
C SER A 442 -10.90 25.82 -23.59
N PHE A 443 -11.54 25.58 -22.45
CA PHE A 443 -12.29 24.35 -22.18
C PHE A 443 -13.77 24.56 -22.50
N GLY A 444 -14.23 23.98 -23.62
CA GLY A 444 -15.65 23.94 -24.00
C GLY A 444 -16.33 22.60 -23.75
N ALA A 445 -17.52 22.42 -24.33
CA ALA A 445 -18.32 21.19 -24.18
C ALA A 445 -17.59 19.94 -24.71
N LYS A 446 -16.86 20.06 -25.83
CA LYS A 446 -16.07 18.96 -26.40
C LYS A 446 -15.04 18.41 -25.41
N LYS A 447 -14.39 19.30 -24.66
CA LYS A 447 -13.42 18.92 -23.64
C LYS A 447 -14.06 18.17 -22.49
N ARG A 448 -15.27 18.55 -22.07
CA ARG A 448 -16.01 17.84 -21.02
C ARG A 448 -16.37 16.42 -21.45
N VAL A 449 -16.85 16.26 -22.69
CA VAL A 449 -17.12 14.93 -23.27
C VAL A 449 -15.85 14.07 -23.31
N TYR A 450 -14.73 14.64 -23.75
CA TYR A 450 -13.42 13.97 -23.72
C TYR A 450 -13.03 13.51 -22.30
N ASP A 451 -13.24 14.35 -21.29
CA ASP A 451 -12.90 14.01 -19.91
C ASP A 451 -13.79 12.90 -19.37
N VAL A 452 -15.10 12.95 -19.60
CA VAL A 452 -16.04 11.90 -19.17
C VAL A 452 -15.69 10.55 -19.81
N ILE A 453 -15.46 10.54 -21.13
CA ILE A 453 -15.05 9.31 -21.84
C ILE A 453 -13.69 8.83 -21.33
N GLY A 454 -12.72 9.74 -21.16
CA GLY A 454 -11.40 9.42 -20.64
C GLY A 454 -11.43 8.81 -19.23
N THR A 455 -12.31 9.32 -18.35
CA THR A 455 -12.55 8.75 -17.02
C THR A 455 -13.15 7.34 -17.13
N ILE A 456 -14.18 7.14 -17.94
CA ILE A 456 -14.79 5.80 -18.15
C ILE A 456 -13.74 4.81 -18.68
N CYS A 457 -12.95 5.19 -19.68
CA CYS A 457 -11.87 4.35 -20.22
C CYS A 457 -10.81 4.03 -19.15
N THR A 458 -10.44 5.02 -18.32
CA THR A 458 -9.47 4.83 -17.23
C THR A 458 -9.99 3.84 -16.21
N ILE A 459 -11.25 3.97 -15.80
CA ILE A 459 -11.90 3.07 -14.86
C ILE A 459 -11.86 1.62 -15.37
N PHE A 460 -12.31 1.37 -16.61
CA PHE A 460 -12.28 0.03 -17.18
C PHE A 460 -10.86 -0.51 -17.35
N THR A 461 -9.89 0.35 -17.68
CA THR A 461 -8.48 -0.04 -17.78
C THR A 461 -7.93 -0.47 -16.43
N LEU A 462 -8.18 0.29 -15.35
CA LEU A 462 -7.74 -0.07 -14.01
C LEU A 462 -8.38 -1.38 -13.53
N HIS A 463 -9.67 -1.54 -13.76
CA HIS A 463 -10.39 -2.77 -13.39
C HIS A 463 -9.88 -3.97 -14.17
N TYR A 464 -9.64 -3.83 -15.47
CA TYR A 464 -9.08 -4.92 -16.28
C TYR A 464 -7.67 -5.33 -15.80
N LEU A 465 -6.80 -4.36 -15.54
CA LEU A 465 -5.41 -4.65 -15.19
C LEU A 465 -5.26 -5.24 -13.78
N VAL A 466 -6.10 -4.84 -12.83
CA VAL A 466 -6.00 -5.34 -11.45
C VAL A 466 -6.47 -6.80 -11.32
N ILE A 467 -7.11 -7.39 -12.33
CA ILE A 467 -7.60 -8.76 -12.24
C ILE A 467 -6.46 -9.76 -11.96
N PRO A 468 -5.36 -9.82 -12.74
CA PRO A 468 -4.20 -10.65 -12.38
C PRO A 468 -3.67 -10.40 -10.98
N PHE A 469 -3.60 -9.14 -10.54
CA PHE A 469 -3.14 -8.79 -9.19
C PHE A 469 -4.01 -9.46 -8.11
N GLN A 470 -5.32 -9.52 -8.32
CA GLN A 470 -6.27 -10.14 -7.39
C GLN A 470 -6.34 -11.67 -7.55
N ALA A 471 -6.08 -12.19 -8.76
CA ALA A 471 -6.06 -13.61 -9.06
C ALA A 471 -4.82 -14.33 -8.52
N LEU A 472 -3.73 -13.58 -8.24
CA LEU A 472 -2.47 -14.04 -7.65
C LEU A 472 -1.69 -15.06 -8.50
N SER A 473 -2.20 -16.27 -8.72
CA SER A 473 -1.46 -17.33 -9.42
C SER A 473 -1.34 -17.08 -10.92
N TRP A 474 -0.40 -17.79 -11.55
CA TRP A 474 -0.24 -17.80 -12.99
C TRP A 474 -1.50 -18.33 -13.69
N GLU A 475 -2.04 -19.44 -13.19
CA GLU A 475 -3.18 -20.15 -13.78
C GLU A 475 -4.44 -19.28 -13.76
N HIS A 476 -4.78 -18.72 -12.60
CA HIS A 476 -5.98 -17.88 -12.45
C HIS A 476 -5.81 -16.54 -13.19
N SER A 477 -4.61 -15.97 -13.19
CA SER A 477 -4.33 -14.75 -13.96
C SER A 477 -4.49 -14.98 -15.47
N LEU A 478 -3.94 -16.08 -16.00
CA LEU A 478 -4.09 -16.41 -17.41
C LEU A 478 -5.52 -16.78 -17.78
N ALA A 479 -6.22 -17.54 -16.94
CA ALA A 479 -7.63 -17.88 -17.15
C ALA A 479 -8.46 -16.59 -17.25
N ALA A 480 -8.32 -15.68 -16.29
CA ALA A 480 -9.02 -14.40 -16.29
C ALA A 480 -8.72 -13.56 -17.54
N LEU A 481 -7.45 -13.44 -17.93
CA LEU A 481 -7.07 -12.68 -19.13
C LEU A 481 -7.59 -13.34 -20.42
N THR A 482 -7.60 -14.67 -20.48
CA THR A 482 -8.12 -15.46 -21.60
C THR A 482 -9.63 -15.35 -21.71
N HIS A 483 -10.36 -15.39 -20.59
CA HIS A 483 -11.80 -15.14 -20.54
C HIS A 483 -12.16 -13.76 -21.05
N MET A 484 -11.27 -12.78 -20.86
CA MET A 484 -11.37 -11.44 -21.42
C MET A 484 -10.70 -11.29 -22.80
N LYS A 485 -10.25 -12.40 -23.41
CA LYS A 485 -9.58 -12.48 -24.72
C LYS A 485 -8.39 -11.54 -24.88
N PHE A 486 -7.69 -11.23 -23.79
CA PHE A 486 -6.64 -10.20 -23.74
C PHE A 486 -7.08 -8.82 -24.26
N SER A 487 -8.40 -8.56 -24.31
CA SER A 487 -8.99 -7.42 -24.99
C SER A 487 -8.46 -6.08 -24.49
N GLY A 488 -8.28 -5.90 -23.17
CA GLY A 488 -7.73 -4.65 -22.63
C GLY A 488 -6.30 -4.38 -23.11
N HIS A 489 -5.43 -5.40 -23.14
CA HIS A 489 -4.07 -5.26 -23.70
C HIS A 489 -4.10 -4.91 -25.19
N ILE A 490 -4.92 -5.61 -25.97
CA ILE A 490 -5.07 -5.39 -27.41
C ILE A 490 -5.59 -3.97 -27.68
N ILE A 491 -6.66 -3.56 -27.00
CA ILE A 491 -7.25 -2.22 -27.15
C ILE A 491 -6.21 -1.14 -26.84
N MET A 492 -5.48 -1.26 -25.73
CA MET A 492 -4.47 -0.26 -25.38
C MET A 492 -3.32 -0.20 -26.41
N ALA A 493 -2.87 -1.34 -26.93
CA ALA A 493 -1.85 -1.38 -27.98
C ALA A 493 -2.35 -0.71 -29.28
N VAL A 494 -3.57 -1.01 -29.70
CA VAL A 494 -4.20 -0.36 -30.87
C VAL A 494 -4.34 1.14 -30.64
N LEU A 495 -4.86 1.57 -29.48
CA LEU A 495 -4.98 2.99 -29.15
C LEU A 495 -3.63 3.70 -29.14
N TYR A 496 -2.58 3.06 -28.62
CA TYR A 496 -1.22 3.63 -28.67
C TYR A 496 -0.77 3.91 -30.10
N VAL A 497 -0.95 2.94 -31.01
CA VAL A 497 -0.58 3.08 -32.43
C VAL A 497 -1.45 4.15 -33.08
N VAL A 498 -2.77 4.04 -33.00
CA VAL A 498 -3.72 4.97 -33.62
C VAL A 498 -3.47 6.40 -33.14
N PHE A 499 -3.37 6.62 -31.83
CA PHE A 499 -3.14 7.96 -31.29
C PHE A 499 -1.76 8.51 -31.67
N SER A 500 -0.75 7.66 -31.85
CA SER A 500 0.59 8.07 -32.29
C SER A 500 0.59 8.56 -33.75
N LEU A 501 -0.29 8.01 -34.59
CA LEU A 501 -0.47 8.40 -35.99
C LEU A 501 -1.29 9.69 -36.14
N VAL A 502 -2.08 10.09 -35.14
CA VAL A 502 -2.85 11.34 -35.20
C VAL A 502 -1.89 12.55 -35.24
N PRO A 503 -2.04 13.46 -36.22
CA PRO A 503 -1.24 14.68 -36.28
C PRO A 503 -1.40 15.54 -35.02
N MET A 504 -0.35 16.27 -34.64
CA MET A 504 -0.47 17.21 -33.53
C MET A 504 -1.23 18.46 -33.99
N ARG A 505 -2.40 18.72 -33.40
CA ARG A 505 -3.11 19.99 -33.60
C ARG A 505 -2.41 21.11 -32.82
N LYS A 506 -1.96 22.15 -33.53
CA LYS A 506 -1.49 23.40 -32.92
C LYS A 506 -2.71 24.25 -32.53
N LEU A 507 -2.73 24.72 -31.30
CA LEU A 507 -3.73 25.70 -30.84
C LEU A 507 -3.25 27.10 -31.25
N LYS A 508 -4.17 28.03 -31.51
CA LYS A 508 -3.80 29.42 -31.73
C LYS A 508 -3.29 29.98 -30.41
N THR A 509 -2.02 30.35 -30.34
CA THR A 509 -1.51 31.14 -29.22
C THR A 509 -2.30 32.44 -29.20
N LYS A 510 -2.80 32.88 -28.02
CA LYS A 510 -3.24 34.27 -27.89
C LYS A 510 -2.05 35.15 -28.28
N GLU A 511 -2.16 35.88 -29.39
CA GLU A 511 -1.28 37.02 -29.63
C GLU A 511 -1.37 37.92 -28.39
N GLN A 512 -0.20 38.24 -27.83
CA GLN A 512 -0.06 39.11 -26.67
C GLN A 512 -0.46 40.53 -27.01
#